data_AF-A0A0B4FMR5-F1
#
_entry.id   AF-A0A0B4FMR5-F1
#
_cell.length_a   1.000
_cell.length_b   1.000
_cell.length_c   1.000
_cell.angle_alpha   90.00
_cell.angle_beta   90.00
_cell.angle_gamma   90.00
#
_symmetry.space_group_name_H-M   'P 1'
#
loop_
_entity.id
_entity.type
_entity.pdbx_description
1 polymer ?
#
loop_
_entity_poly.entity_id
_entity_poly.type
_entity_poly.pdbx_seq_one_letter_code
_entity_poly.pdbx_strand_id
1 'polypeptide(L)'
;MDWLIYTDNRTGYSYPKNVIVRYITLEEIRERIEKSIGFSISLHRAYKLCDFRPIYGDIFQDDIKEYQYWGHCDCDLIFGDIKKFVFPLLEQKYHKLFF
;
A
#
# COMPACT_ATOMS: atom_id res chain seq x y z
N MET A 1 9.65 9.57 3.61
CA MET A 1 8.95 8.29 3.45
C MET A 1 8.07 8.43 2.24
N ASP A 2 8.28 7.56 1.26
CA ASP A 2 7.48 7.56 0.04
C ASP A 2 6.45 6.43 0.12
N TRP A 3 5.31 6.65 -0.51
CA TRP A 3 4.19 5.74 -0.61
C TRP A 3 4.05 5.29 -2.05
N LEU A 4 4.25 3.99 -2.28
CA LEU A 4 4.08 3.41 -3.60
C LEU A 4 2.69 2.77 -3.68
N ILE A 5 1.90 3.19 -4.67
CA ILE A 5 0.57 2.65 -4.93
C ILE A 5 0.58 1.97 -6.29
N TYR A 6 0.37 0.66 -6.29
CA TYR A 6 0.19 -0.15 -7.50
C TYR A 6 -1.30 -0.29 -7.79
N THR A 7 -1.77 0.21 -8.92
CA THR A 7 -3.21 0.21 -9.24
C THR A 7 -3.47 0.33 -10.74
N ASP A 8 -4.57 -0.25 -11.22
CA ASP A 8 -5.11 0.00 -12.56
C ASP A 8 -6.16 1.12 -12.56
N ASN A 9 -6.55 1.60 -11.38
CA ASN A 9 -7.50 2.69 -11.23
C ASN A 9 -6.83 4.02 -11.65
N ARG A 10 -7.35 4.62 -12.73
CA ARG A 10 -6.88 5.88 -13.31
C ARG A 10 -7.69 7.10 -12.90
N THR A 11 -8.55 7.00 -11.89
CA THR A 11 -9.25 8.15 -11.33
C THR A 11 -8.23 9.19 -10.86
N GLY A 12 -8.44 10.43 -11.27
CA GLY A 12 -7.57 11.54 -10.89
C GLY A 12 -7.77 11.90 -9.42
N TYR A 13 -6.69 11.80 -8.62
CA TYR A 13 -6.66 12.28 -7.24
C TYR A 13 -5.53 13.29 -7.07
N SER A 14 -5.70 14.20 -6.11
CA SER A 14 -4.63 15.11 -5.68
C SER A 14 -3.77 14.39 -4.64
N TYR A 15 -2.72 13.73 -5.12
CA TYR A 15 -1.80 12.98 -4.27
C TYR A 15 -0.77 13.91 -3.60
N PRO A 16 -0.40 13.67 -2.33
CA PRO A 16 0.78 14.27 -1.72
C PRO A 16 2.05 14.00 -2.53
N LYS A 17 3.06 14.87 -2.40
CA LYS A 17 4.32 14.79 -3.17
C LYS A 17 5.10 13.49 -2.98
N ASN A 18 4.94 12.85 -1.84
CA ASN A 18 5.60 11.59 -1.48
C ASN A 18 4.73 10.36 -1.81
N VAL A 19 3.68 10.51 -2.61
CA VAL A 19 2.91 9.38 -3.14
C VAL A 19 3.25 9.18 -4.60
N ILE A 20 3.67 7.98 -4.93
CA ILE A 20 4.10 7.55 -6.25
C ILE A 20 3.11 6.49 -6.74
N VAL A 21 2.39 6.79 -7.81
CA VAL A 21 1.44 5.84 -8.42
C VAL A 21 2.12 5.09 -9.55
N ARG A 22 2.03 3.77 -9.52
CA ARG A 22 2.46 2.84 -10.57
C ARG A 22 1.24 2.17 -11.15
N TYR A 23 1.01 2.42 -12.43
CA TYR A 23 -0.12 1.81 -13.13
C TYR A 23 0.22 0.39 -13.54
N ILE A 24 -0.52 -0.57 -12.99
CA ILE A 24 -0.33 -2.01 -13.21
C ILE A 24 -1.66 -2.73 -12.97
N THR A 25 -1.96 -3.71 -13.80
CA THR A 25 -3.15 -4.56 -13.67
C THR A 25 -2.92 -5.71 -12.69
N LEU A 26 -4.01 -6.28 -12.17
CA LEU A 26 -3.93 -7.48 -11.33
C LEU A 26 -3.28 -8.65 -12.08
N GLU A 27 -3.50 -8.73 -13.38
CA GLU A 27 -2.93 -9.77 -14.24
C GLU A 27 -1.42 -9.63 -14.39
N GLU A 28 -0.91 -8.41 -14.61
CA GLU A 28 0.54 -8.17 -14.64
C GLU A 28 1.20 -8.49 -13.29
N ILE A 29 0.53 -8.21 -12.16
CA ILE A 29 1.04 -8.63 -10.84
C ILE A 29 1.05 -10.16 -10.73
N ARG A 30 0.00 -10.83 -11.19
CA ARG A 30 -0.07 -12.31 -11.22
C ARG A 30 1.11 -12.89 -11.99
N GLU A 31 1.38 -12.40 -13.20
CA GLU A 31 2.51 -12.83 -14.03
C GLU A 31 3.87 -12.61 -13.34
N ARG A 32 4.07 -11.48 -12.65
CA ARG A 32 5.29 -11.22 -11.88
C ARG A 32 5.47 -12.22 -10.74
N ILE A 33 4.39 -12.53 -10.01
CA ILE A 33 4.43 -13.50 -8.92
C ILE A 33 4.76 -14.89 -9.47
N GLU A 34 4.07 -15.34 -10.51
CA GLU A 34 4.30 -16.66 -11.13
C GLU A 34 5.73 -16.80 -11.67
N LYS A 35 6.26 -15.74 -12.27
CA LYS A 35 7.67 -15.69 -12.72
C LYS A 35 8.65 -15.76 -11.54
N SER A 36 8.32 -15.15 -10.41
CA SER A 36 9.18 -15.14 -9.22
C SER A 36 9.20 -16.50 -8.50
N ILE A 37 8.05 -17.18 -8.37
CA ILE A 37 7.95 -18.48 -7.67
C ILE A 37 8.08 -19.71 -8.56
N GLY A 38 7.92 -19.57 -9.88
CA GLY A 38 8.07 -20.65 -10.87
C GLY A 38 6.85 -21.57 -11.02
N PHE A 39 5.67 -21.19 -10.51
CA PHE A 39 4.43 -21.96 -10.67
C PHE A 39 3.20 -21.04 -10.73
N SER A 40 2.11 -21.55 -11.29
CA SER A 40 0.86 -20.80 -11.44
C SER A 40 0.11 -20.61 -10.12
N ILE A 41 -0.50 -19.44 -9.95
CA ILE A 41 -1.26 -19.07 -8.75
C ILE A 41 -2.72 -18.75 -9.08
N SER A 42 -3.58 -18.87 -8.07
CA SER A 42 -4.95 -18.36 -8.16
C SER A 42 -5.01 -16.95 -7.56
N LEU A 43 -5.10 -15.94 -8.43
CA LEU A 43 -5.24 -14.53 -8.06
C LEU A 43 -6.39 -13.87 -8.85
N HIS A 44 -7.63 -14.20 -8.50
CA HIS A 44 -8.81 -13.67 -9.19
C HIS A 44 -9.35 -12.37 -8.61
N ARG A 45 -8.90 -11.98 -7.41
CA ARG A 45 -9.43 -10.82 -6.68
C ARG A 45 -8.29 -10.07 -6.03
N ALA A 46 -8.27 -8.74 -6.18
CA ALA A 46 -7.19 -7.89 -5.68
C ALA A 46 -6.96 -8.03 -4.16
N TYR A 47 -8.00 -8.27 -3.36
CA TYR A 47 -7.82 -8.45 -1.91
C TYR A 47 -6.91 -9.63 -1.56
N LYS A 48 -6.77 -10.63 -2.44
CA LYS A 48 -5.89 -11.80 -2.23
C LYS A 48 -4.41 -11.49 -2.37
N LEU A 49 -4.06 -10.29 -2.83
CA LEU A 49 -2.67 -9.81 -2.82
C LEU A 49 -2.05 -9.85 -1.41
N CYS A 50 -2.86 -9.74 -0.35
CA CYS A 50 -2.35 -9.87 1.03
C CYS A 50 -1.66 -11.22 1.30
N ASP A 51 -2.11 -12.30 0.67
CA ASP A 51 -1.53 -13.64 0.81
C ASP A 51 -0.11 -13.69 0.21
N PHE A 52 0.24 -12.74 -0.66
CA PHE A 52 1.52 -12.66 -1.39
C PHE A 52 2.47 -11.59 -0.85
N ARG A 53 2.17 -10.92 0.27
CA ARG A 53 3.06 -9.90 0.89
C ARG A 53 4.54 -10.32 1.01
N PRO A 54 4.89 -11.57 1.38
CA PRO A 54 6.28 -11.99 1.49
C PRO A 54 7.10 -11.83 0.20
N ILE A 55 6.45 -11.83 -0.97
CA ILE A 55 7.14 -11.76 -2.27
C ILE A 55 7.24 -10.34 -2.84
N TYR A 56 6.64 -9.35 -2.18
CA TYR A 56 6.60 -7.98 -2.68
C TYR A 56 7.98 -7.39 -2.93
N GLY A 57 8.97 -7.81 -2.14
CA GLY A 57 10.36 -7.42 -2.33
C GLY A 57 10.89 -7.77 -3.73
N ASP A 58 10.54 -8.96 -4.21
CA ASP A 58 11.02 -9.48 -5.49
C ASP A 58 10.22 -8.88 -6.66
N ILE A 59 8.89 -8.87 -6.57
CA ILE A 59 8.03 -8.45 -7.70
C ILE A 59 7.98 -6.93 -7.91
N PHE A 60 8.43 -6.14 -6.93
CA PHE A 60 8.51 -4.68 -6.96
C PHE A 60 9.94 -4.15 -6.76
N GLN A 61 10.95 -5.01 -6.89
CA GLN A 61 12.36 -4.68 -6.64
C GLN A 61 12.83 -3.41 -7.38
N ASP A 62 12.39 -3.23 -8.63
CA ASP A 62 12.79 -2.09 -9.47
C ASP A 62 12.42 -0.74 -8.87
N ASP A 63 11.33 -0.68 -8.11
CA ASP A 63 10.89 0.55 -7.45
C ASP A 63 11.48 0.72 -6.05
N ILE A 64 11.81 -0.38 -5.35
CA ILE A 64 12.22 -0.32 -3.93
C ILE A 64 13.73 -0.43 -3.69
N LYS A 65 14.52 -0.84 -4.69
CA LYS A 65 15.98 -1.12 -4.55
C LYS A 65 16.82 0.06 -4.06
N GLU A 66 16.38 1.29 -4.30
CA GLU A 66 17.09 2.52 -3.89
C GLU A 66 16.77 2.92 -2.43
N TYR A 67 15.83 2.24 -1.78
CA TYR A 67 15.44 2.51 -0.41
C TYR A 67 16.22 1.60 0.57
N GLN A 68 16.75 2.19 1.63
CA GLN A 68 17.43 1.44 2.70
C GLN A 68 16.48 0.48 3.44
N TYR A 69 15.20 0.87 3.55
CA TYR A 69 14.15 0.09 4.21
C TYR A 69 12.86 0.22 3.41
N TRP A 70 12.08 -0.86 3.38
CA TRP A 70 10.75 -0.89 2.78
C TRP A 70 9.80 -1.77 3.61
N GLY A 71 8.51 -1.61 3.37
CA GLY A 71 7.47 -2.41 4.00
C GLY A 71 6.12 -2.20 3.31
N HIS A 72 5.08 -2.86 3.82
CA HIS A 72 3.72 -2.70 3.35
C HIS A 72 2.79 -2.39 4.54
N CYS A 73 1.61 -1.87 4.25
CA CYS A 73 0.56 -1.65 5.23
C CYS A 73 -0.81 -1.92 4.60
N ASP A 74 -1.86 -1.90 5.40
CA ASP A 74 -3.23 -2.01 4.90
C ASP A 74 -3.70 -0.68 4.28
N CYS A 75 -4.68 -0.76 3.38
CA CYS A 75 -5.22 0.40 2.67
C CYS A 75 -6.24 1.22 3.50
N ASP A 76 -6.65 0.71 4.66
CA ASP A 76 -7.61 1.31 5.58
C ASP A 76 -6.94 2.11 6.72
N LEU A 77 -5.64 2.37 6.58
CA LEU A 77 -4.86 3.13 7.55
C LEU A 77 -4.77 4.61 7.15
N ILE A 78 -4.88 5.48 8.16
CA ILE A 78 -4.68 6.93 8.00
C ILE A 78 -3.28 7.28 8.51
N PHE A 79 -2.47 7.89 7.65
CA PHE A 79 -1.12 8.35 7.97
C PHE A 79 -1.03 9.87 7.97
N GLY A 80 -0.20 10.41 8.85
CA GLY A 80 0.05 11.83 8.97
C GLY A 80 0.27 12.25 10.42
N ASP A 81 0.17 13.55 10.67
CA ASP A 81 0.25 14.09 12.02
C ASP A 81 -1.09 13.92 12.75
N ILE A 82 -1.33 12.71 13.26
CA ILE A 82 -2.56 12.36 13.99
C ILE A 82 -2.74 13.24 15.23
N LYS A 83 -1.65 13.74 15.84
CA LYS A 83 -1.72 14.59 17.05
C LYS A 83 -2.50 15.87 16.79
N LYS A 84 -2.37 16.47 15.61
CA LYS A 84 -3.15 17.66 15.21
C LYS A 84 -4.65 17.43 15.27
N PHE A 85 -5.11 16.22 15.03
CA PHE A 85 -6.53 15.86 15.04
C PHE A 85 -6.97 15.37 16.42
N VAL A 86 -6.15 14.59 17.11
CA VAL A 86 -6.51 13.95 18.38
C VAL A 86 -6.35 14.89 19.58
N PHE A 87 -5.30 15.71 19.64
CA PHE A 87 -5.03 16.55 20.83
C PHE A 87 -6.16 17.52 21.18
N PRO A 88 -6.77 18.25 20.22
CA PRO A 88 -7.91 19.11 20.53
C PRO A 88 -9.13 18.33 21.07
N LEU A 89 -9.25 17.04 20.74
CA LEU A 89 -10.33 16.18 21.22
C LEU A 89 -10.05 15.60 22.60
N LEU A 90 -8.79 15.44 22.99
CA LEU A 90 -8.42 14.98 24.33
C LEU A 90 -8.72 16.00 25.42
N GLU A 91 -8.72 17.30 25.07
CA GLU A 91 -9.15 18.37 25.99
C GLU A 91 -10.67 18.38 26.19
N GLN A 92 -11.41 17.74 25.28
CA GLN A 92 -12.84 17.53 25.43
C GLN A 92 -13.04 16.31 26.33
N LYS A 93 -13.89 16.44 27.35
CA LYS A 93 -14.13 15.43 28.40
C LYS A 93 -14.89 14.18 27.91
N TYR A 94 -14.53 13.67 26.73
CA TYR A 94 -15.07 12.43 26.21
C TYR A 94 -14.54 11.24 27.00
N HIS A 95 -15.42 10.27 27.26
CA HIS A 95 -15.02 9.02 27.91
C HIS A 95 -14.26 8.09 26.96
N LYS A 96 -14.52 8.17 25.64
CA LYS A 96 -13.87 7.38 24.58
C LYS A 96 -13.86 8.17 23.27
N LEU A 97 -12.81 7.97 22.48
CA LEU A 97 -12.69 8.45 21.11
C LEU A 97 -12.57 7.23 20.19
N PHE A 98 -13.39 7.17 19.15
CA PHE A 98 -13.36 6.12 18.12
C PHE A 98 -13.01 6.76 16.78
N PHE A 99 -12.19 6.06 15.98
CA PHE A 99 -11.73 6.47 14.66
C PHE A 99 -11.88 5.28 13.71
#